data_AF-A0A2V9HIA6-F1
#
_entry.id   AF-A0A2V9HIA6-F1
#
_cell.length_a   1.000
_cell.length_b   1.000
_cell.length_c   1.000
_cell.angle_alpha   90.00
_cell.angle_beta   90.00
_cell.angle_gamma   90.00
#
_symmetry.space_group_name_H-M   'P 1'
#
loop_
_entity.id
_entity.type
_entity.pdbx_description
1 polymer ?
#
loop_
_entity_poly.entity_id
_entity_poly.type
_entity_poly.pdbx_seq_one_letter_code
_entity_poly.pdbx_strand_id
1 'polypeptide(L)'
;MKRMLPVLLIGAALLGYLVSYASKSSPQPILSGHFDDLSMIPSTNAQDSKNEVMPFGFNSPKEPPLAPDAPPVTYWNIDDIRKAHTDMAERAAKMVKEAGSGSSQSFGGGPVHVQTRNFSMFMLYRMYRDKPVLSLTKVDSVLDDAEQHAGAYDFYVFTGGSGEMILGGKIANRQNLKDKDGIIPGEYRGQPVVGGQTYKVKAGDWLLIPPDTPHQPKPDPGGFSYFIMKINVGVYPWSLIR
;
A
#
# COMPACT_ATOMS: atom_id res chain seq x y z
N MET A 1 47.22 69.22 1.31
CA MET A 1 48.47 68.53 1.75
C MET A 1 48.03 67.26 2.46
N LYS A 2 48.32 66.05 1.93
CA LYS A 2 49.33 65.09 2.46
C LYS A 2 49.26 64.98 4.00
N ARG A 3 49.17 63.84 4.67
CA ARG A 3 49.42 62.43 4.35
C ARG A 3 49.14 61.62 5.66
N MET A 4 48.95 60.30 5.52
CA MET A 4 49.34 59.22 6.45
C MET A 4 48.45 58.83 7.65
N LEU A 5 47.92 57.60 7.57
CA LEU A 5 47.87 56.58 8.64
C LEU A 5 49.32 56.07 8.94
N PRO A 6 49.65 55.34 10.04
CA PRO A 6 48.85 54.27 10.68
C PRO A 6 49.05 54.08 12.22
N VAL A 7 48.58 52.93 12.73
CA VAL A 7 48.95 52.16 13.95
C VAL A 7 47.78 52.02 14.94
N LEU A 8 46.99 50.93 14.84
CA LEU A 8 47.11 49.64 15.56
C LEU A 8 46.94 49.76 17.08
N LEU A 9 45.78 49.37 17.59
CA LEU A 9 45.66 48.75 18.91
C LEU A 9 44.47 47.78 18.93
N ILE A 10 44.84 46.52 19.13
CA ILE A 10 44.05 45.32 19.32
C ILE A 10 43.44 45.34 20.73
N GLY A 11 42.20 44.86 20.89
CA GLY A 11 41.73 44.29 22.15
C GLY A 11 40.43 44.85 22.69
N ALA A 12 39.32 44.18 22.36
CA ALA A 12 38.21 43.83 23.27
C ALA A 12 36.90 43.60 22.47
N ALA A 13 36.78 42.44 21.82
CA ALA A 13 35.49 41.90 21.40
C ALA A 13 35.55 40.36 21.41
N LEU A 14 35.94 39.79 22.55
CA LEU A 14 36.10 38.33 22.73
C LEU A 14 35.15 37.76 23.80
N LEU A 15 34.02 38.43 24.09
CA LEU A 15 33.03 37.94 25.07
C LEU A 15 31.57 38.15 24.59
N GLY A 16 31.32 38.04 23.28
CA GLY A 16 29.98 38.15 22.70
C GLY A 16 29.67 37.16 21.57
N TYR A 17 30.54 36.18 21.32
CA TYR A 17 30.41 35.25 20.19
C TYR A 17 30.39 33.77 20.62
N LEU A 18 29.71 33.43 21.73
CA LEU A 18 29.47 32.03 22.11
C LEU A 18 28.06 31.73 22.65
N VAL A 19 27.08 32.65 22.54
CA VAL A 19 25.69 32.35 22.91
C VAL A 19 24.72 32.96 21.90
N SER A 20 24.63 32.35 20.71
CA SER A 20 23.47 32.42 19.81
C SER A 20 23.67 31.50 18.62
N TYR A 21 23.73 30.19 18.86
CA TYR A 21 23.52 29.17 17.83
C TYR A 21 22.86 27.93 18.46
N ALA A 22 21.70 28.13 19.07
CA ALA A 22 20.86 27.05 19.58
C ALA A 22 19.38 27.39 19.42
N SER A 23 18.94 27.57 18.18
CA SER A 23 17.54 27.35 17.76
C SER A 23 17.43 27.53 16.23
N LYS A 24 17.84 26.53 15.46
CA LYS A 24 17.38 26.36 14.09
C LYS A 24 16.39 25.19 14.07
N SER A 25 15.24 25.45 13.48
CA SER A 25 14.20 24.47 13.17
C SER A 25 14.78 23.25 12.47
N SER A 26 14.41 22.07 12.94
CA SER A 26 14.78 20.79 12.33
C SER A 26 14.07 20.64 10.98
N PRO A 27 14.78 20.46 9.86
CA PRO A 27 14.17 19.95 8.64
C PRO A 27 13.82 18.48 8.87
N GLN A 28 12.55 18.12 8.66
CA GLN A 28 12.14 16.72 8.55
C GLN A 28 12.91 16.07 7.39
N PRO A 29 13.42 14.84 7.52
CA PRO A 29 14.00 14.15 6.38
C PRO A 29 12.90 13.82 5.38
N ILE A 30 12.86 14.56 4.27
CA ILE A 30 12.18 14.14 3.05
C ILE A 30 12.99 12.94 2.55
N LEU A 31 12.43 11.74 2.69
CA LEU A 31 12.99 10.51 2.16
C LEU A 31 12.86 10.56 0.63
N SER A 32 13.81 11.22 -0.05
CA SER A 32 13.93 11.17 -1.50
C SER A 32 14.48 9.81 -1.89
N GLY A 33 13.63 8.92 -2.39
CA GLY A 33 14.04 7.64 -2.95
C GLY A 33 14.85 7.84 -4.23
N HIS A 34 16.13 7.50 -4.21
CA HIS A 34 16.96 7.31 -5.40
C HIS A 34 17.48 5.86 -5.37
N PHE A 35 17.06 5.06 -6.34
CA PHE A 35 17.40 3.63 -6.49
C PHE A 35 18.68 3.43 -7.33
N ASP A 36 19.78 4.09 -6.95
CA ASP A 36 21.01 4.07 -7.75
C ASP A 36 22.13 3.26 -7.08
N ASP A 37 21.80 2.21 -6.33
CA ASP A 37 22.83 1.31 -5.78
C ASP A 37 22.36 -0.16 -5.71
N LEU A 38 22.12 -0.77 -6.88
CA LEU A 38 21.93 -2.22 -7.02
C LEU A 38 23.18 -2.93 -7.56
N SER A 39 24.37 -2.39 -7.29
CA SER A 39 25.63 -3.06 -7.61
C SER A 39 26.38 -3.53 -6.37
N MET A 40 25.68 -4.10 -5.39
CA MET A 40 26.30 -4.95 -4.37
C MET A 40 25.25 -5.95 -3.88
N ILE A 41 25.21 -7.15 -4.46
CA ILE A 41 24.90 -8.33 -3.66
C ILE A 41 26.27 -8.73 -3.10
N PRO A 42 26.61 -8.40 -1.84
CA PRO A 42 27.78 -8.99 -1.23
C PRO A 42 27.50 -10.49 -1.23
N SER A 43 28.42 -11.25 -1.83
CA SER A 43 28.58 -12.68 -1.57
C SER A 43 28.30 -12.95 -0.10
N THR A 44 27.42 -13.91 0.16
CA THR A 44 27.03 -14.42 1.49
C THR A 44 28.23 -14.45 2.44
N ASN A 45 28.44 -13.37 3.19
CA ASN A 45 29.38 -13.36 4.28
C ASN A 45 28.68 -14.11 5.41
N ALA A 46 29.20 -15.29 5.74
CA ALA A 46 28.87 -15.94 6.99
C ALA A 46 28.98 -14.90 8.11
N GLN A 47 27.88 -14.72 8.83
CA GLN A 47 27.81 -13.75 9.92
C GLN A 47 28.72 -14.27 11.04
N ASP A 48 29.95 -13.75 11.11
CA ASP A 48 30.92 -14.13 12.15
C ASP A 48 30.37 -13.76 13.53
N SER A 49 30.13 -14.81 14.32
CA SER A 49 29.42 -14.74 15.60
C SER A 49 30.26 -14.03 16.68
N LYS A 50 29.76 -12.91 17.18
CA LYS A 50 30.05 -12.45 18.55
C LYS A 50 28.77 -12.56 19.36
N ASN A 51 28.78 -13.38 20.41
CA ASN A 51 27.74 -13.56 21.44
C ASN A 51 26.35 -13.05 21.00
N GLU A 52 25.77 -13.71 20.00
CA GLU A 52 24.48 -13.33 19.47
C GLU A 52 23.42 -13.66 20.51
N VAL A 53 22.71 -12.64 20.98
CA VAL A 53 21.53 -12.85 21.82
C VAL A 53 20.44 -13.37 20.90
N MET A 54 20.09 -14.65 21.08
CA MET A 54 19.11 -15.29 20.22
C MET A 54 17.73 -14.64 20.40
N PRO A 55 16.93 -14.52 19.33
CA PRO A 55 15.58 -13.97 19.43
C PRO A 55 14.70 -14.86 20.31
N PHE A 56 13.58 -14.31 20.77
CA PHE A 56 12.58 -15.02 21.55
C PHE A 56 12.18 -16.34 20.85
N GLY A 57 12.22 -17.45 21.59
CA GLY A 57 11.84 -18.77 21.08
C GLY A 57 12.74 -19.39 20.02
N PHE A 58 13.96 -18.86 19.82
CA PHE A 58 14.88 -19.37 18.78
C PHE A 58 15.11 -20.88 18.90
N ASN A 59 14.71 -21.63 17.87
CA ASN A 59 14.81 -23.09 17.78
C ASN A 59 14.32 -23.85 19.02
N SER A 60 13.41 -23.27 19.80
CA SER A 60 12.84 -23.95 20.97
C SER A 60 11.97 -25.11 20.50
N PRO A 61 12.24 -26.36 20.91
CA PRO A 61 11.38 -27.50 20.59
C PRO A 61 10.04 -27.44 21.34
N LYS A 62 9.88 -26.50 22.28
CA LYS A 62 8.69 -26.32 23.11
C LYS A 62 7.80 -25.17 22.65
N GLU A 63 8.28 -24.30 21.77
CA GLU A 63 7.54 -23.15 21.27
C GLU A 63 7.27 -23.31 19.76
N PRO A 64 6.11 -22.85 19.27
CA PRO A 64 5.87 -22.81 17.83
C PRO A 64 6.95 -21.95 17.13
N PRO A 65 7.37 -22.32 15.90
CA PRO A 65 8.21 -21.45 15.09
C PRO A 65 7.58 -20.05 14.97
N LEU A 66 8.41 -19.00 14.88
CA LEU A 66 7.92 -17.62 14.77
C LEU A 66 7.05 -17.40 13.52
N ALA A 67 7.41 -18.04 12.41
CA ALA A 67 6.70 -18.00 11.13
C ALA A 67 6.60 -19.41 10.54
N PRO A 68 5.73 -20.28 11.09
CA PRO A 68 5.62 -21.68 10.67
C PRO A 68 5.08 -21.85 9.25
N ASP A 69 4.49 -20.78 8.71
CA ASP A 69 3.86 -20.67 7.40
C ASP A 69 4.56 -19.60 6.53
N ALA A 70 5.82 -19.30 6.81
CA ALA A 70 6.63 -18.42 5.97
C ALA A 70 6.69 -18.96 4.53
N PRO A 71 6.39 -18.14 3.51
CA PRO A 71 6.53 -18.56 2.13
C PRO A 71 8.01 -18.73 1.78
N PRO A 72 8.35 -19.57 0.78
CA PRO A 72 9.70 -19.61 0.25
C PRO A 72 10.08 -18.26 -0.36
N VAL A 73 11.37 -18.06 -0.63
CA VAL A 73 11.84 -16.92 -1.42
C VAL A 73 11.07 -16.90 -2.73
N THR A 74 10.27 -15.85 -2.92
CA THR A 74 9.42 -15.68 -4.09
C THR A 74 9.90 -14.47 -4.86
N TYR A 75 10.23 -14.69 -6.14
CA TYR A 75 10.68 -13.65 -7.06
C TYR A 75 9.56 -13.37 -8.07
N TRP A 76 9.17 -12.09 -8.19
CA TRP A 76 8.23 -11.64 -9.21
C TRP A 76 8.96 -10.77 -10.23
N ASN A 77 8.97 -11.22 -11.48
CA ASN A 77 9.50 -10.44 -12.59
C ASN A 77 8.50 -9.35 -12.99
N ILE A 78 8.99 -8.12 -13.19
CA ILE A 78 8.18 -7.00 -13.66
C ILE A 78 7.53 -7.24 -15.03
N ASP A 79 8.16 -8.03 -15.90
CA ASP A 79 7.62 -8.35 -17.23
C ASP A 79 6.39 -9.25 -17.12
N ASP A 80 6.41 -10.25 -16.23
CA ASP A 80 5.26 -11.10 -15.95
C ASP A 80 4.12 -10.31 -15.31
N ILE A 81 4.46 -9.37 -14.41
CA ILE A 81 3.49 -8.47 -13.76
C ILE A 81 2.81 -7.57 -14.79
N ARG A 82 3.57 -7.01 -15.74
CA ARG A 82 3.02 -6.20 -16.85
C ARG A 82 2.15 -7.03 -17.77
N LYS A 83 2.59 -8.24 -18.13
CA LYS A 83 1.79 -9.16 -18.95
C LYS A 83 0.46 -9.51 -18.26
N ALA A 84 0.49 -9.74 -16.95
CA ALA A 84 -0.70 -10.06 -16.19
C ALA A 84 -1.78 -8.96 -16.23
N HIS A 85 -1.40 -7.68 -16.34
CA HIS A 85 -2.37 -6.60 -16.55
C HIS A 85 -3.19 -6.82 -17.82
N THR A 86 -2.52 -7.03 -18.96
CA THR A 86 -3.16 -7.26 -20.26
C THR A 86 -4.03 -8.52 -20.23
N ASP A 87 -3.49 -9.63 -19.72
CA ASP A 87 -4.22 -10.91 -19.65
C ASP A 87 -5.49 -10.79 -18.78
N MET A 88 -5.42 -10.09 -17.65
CA MET A 88 -6.58 -9.87 -16.78
C MET A 88 -7.61 -8.93 -17.42
N ALA A 89 -7.17 -7.89 -18.13
CA ALA A 89 -8.06 -6.98 -18.85
C ALA A 89 -8.83 -7.70 -19.96
N GLU A 90 -8.15 -8.54 -20.75
CA GLU A 90 -8.78 -9.38 -21.79
C GLU A 90 -9.79 -10.36 -21.18
N ARG A 91 -9.40 -11.01 -20.07
CA ARG A 91 -10.28 -11.93 -19.35
C ARG A 91 -11.51 -11.23 -18.79
N ALA A 92 -11.35 -10.05 -18.17
CA ALA A 92 -12.46 -9.25 -17.67
C ALA A 92 -13.42 -8.84 -18.80
N ALA A 93 -12.87 -8.37 -19.93
CA ALA A 93 -13.67 -8.03 -21.11
C ALA A 93 -14.46 -9.22 -21.66
N LYS A 94 -13.89 -10.42 -21.64
CA LYS A 94 -14.59 -11.66 -22.02
C LYS A 94 -15.71 -12.01 -21.02
N MET A 95 -15.43 -12.00 -19.72
CA MET A 95 -16.42 -12.33 -18.68
C MET A 95 -17.63 -11.40 -18.71
N VAL A 96 -17.41 -10.10 -18.91
CA VAL A 96 -18.49 -9.10 -18.98
C VAL A 96 -19.43 -9.35 -20.17
N LYS A 97 -18.88 -9.83 -21.30
CA LYS A 97 -19.68 -10.20 -22.48
C LYS A 97 -20.47 -11.49 -22.27
N GLU A 98 -19.88 -12.47 -21.58
CA GLU A 98 -20.47 -13.81 -21.40
C GLU A 98 -21.51 -13.87 -20.28
N ALA A 99 -21.24 -13.23 -19.14
CA ALA A 99 -22.09 -13.33 -17.95
C ALA A 99 -23.18 -12.24 -17.87
N GLY A 100 -23.18 -11.29 -18.81
CA GLY A 100 -23.76 -9.96 -18.55
C GLY A 100 -22.93 -9.24 -17.49
N SER A 101 -22.92 -7.91 -17.50
CA SER A 101 -22.09 -7.11 -16.58
C SER A 101 -22.60 -7.18 -15.14
N GLY A 102 -22.40 -8.30 -14.46
CA GLY A 102 -22.62 -8.42 -13.02
C GLY A 102 -21.92 -7.30 -12.26
N SER A 103 -22.23 -7.16 -10.97
CA SER A 103 -21.81 -6.00 -10.18
C SER A 103 -20.29 -5.84 -10.04
N SER A 104 -19.50 -6.93 -10.05
CA SER A 104 -18.06 -6.90 -9.73
C SER A 104 -17.19 -6.28 -10.83
N GLN A 105 -16.46 -5.19 -10.54
CA GLN A 105 -15.37 -4.69 -11.37
C GLN A 105 -14.03 -5.33 -11.01
N SER A 106 -13.97 -6.09 -9.92
CA SER A 106 -12.78 -6.77 -9.44
C SER A 106 -12.63 -8.14 -10.07
N PHE A 107 -11.47 -8.37 -10.69
CA PHE A 107 -11.10 -9.65 -11.29
C PHE A 107 -9.74 -10.07 -10.75
N GLY A 108 -9.70 -11.21 -10.04
CA GLY A 108 -8.45 -11.79 -9.56
C GLY A 108 -7.71 -12.56 -10.65
N GLY A 109 -6.38 -12.62 -10.49
CA GLY A 109 -5.49 -13.34 -11.40
C GLY A 109 -4.04 -12.92 -11.23
N GLY A 110 -3.17 -13.32 -12.16
CA GLY A 110 -1.76 -12.94 -12.17
C GLY A 110 -0.85 -13.83 -11.31
N PRO A 111 0.46 -13.54 -11.32
CA PRO A 111 1.49 -14.38 -10.69
C PRO A 111 1.66 -14.15 -9.18
N VAL A 112 0.99 -13.16 -8.59
CA VAL A 112 1.09 -12.85 -7.16
C VAL A 112 -0.06 -13.55 -6.43
N HIS A 113 0.28 -14.56 -5.64
CA HIS A 113 -0.64 -15.22 -4.72
C HIS A 113 0.14 -15.79 -3.54
N VAL A 114 0.04 -15.14 -2.38
CA VAL A 114 0.68 -15.57 -1.13
C VAL A 114 -0.31 -15.39 0.00
N GLN A 115 -0.38 -16.34 0.92
CA GLN A 115 -1.19 -16.21 2.13
C GLN A 115 -0.43 -16.79 3.31
N THR A 116 -0.36 -16.02 4.37
CA THR A 116 0.24 -16.37 5.66
C THR A 116 -0.70 -15.90 6.78
N ARG A 117 -0.35 -16.21 8.02
CA ARG A 117 -1.01 -15.74 9.24
C ARG A 117 -0.78 -14.26 9.52
N ASN A 118 0.15 -13.59 8.84
CA ASN A 118 0.48 -12.18 9.12
C ASN A 118 0.09 -11.27 7.94
N PHE A 119 0.14 -11.80 6.72
CA PHE A 119 -0.27 -11.08 5.52
C PHE A 119 -0.79 -12.01 4.42
N SER A 120 -1.60 -11.47 3.51
CA SER A 120 -1.89 -12.07 2.21
C SER A 120 -1.51 -11.10 1.09
N MET A 121 -1.10 -11.62 -0.06
CA MET A 121 -0.79 -10.86 -1.26
C MET A 121 -1.51 -11.48 -2.45
N PHE A 122 -2.21 -10.66 -3.22
CA PHE A 122 -2.84 -11.11 -4.46
C PHE A 122 -2.98 -9.97 -5.45
N MET A 123 -3.12 -10.31 -6.73
CA MET A 123 -3.35 -9.35 -7.81
C MET A 123 -4.82 -9.25 -8.19
N LEU A 124 -5.26 -8.02 -8.45
CA LEU A 124 -6.59 -7.68 -8.93
C LEU A 124 -6.49 -6.73 -10.13
N TYR A 125 -7.45 -6.85 -11.03
CA TYR A 125 -7.76 -5.89 -12.07
C TYR A 125 -9.12 -5.24 -11.78
N ARG A 126 -9.20 -3.91 -11.89
CA ARG A 126 -10.43 -3.12 -11.80
C ARG A 126 -10.80 -2.64 -13.19
N MET A 127 -11.92 -3.14 -13.72
CA MET A 127 -12.42 -2.72 -15.02
C MET A 127 -13.05 -1.31 -14.96
N TYR A 128 -12.91 -0.56 -16.04
CA TYR A 128 -13.70 0.65 -16.25
C TYR A 128 -15.11 0.32 -16.73
N ARG A 129 -16.09 1.14 -16.33
CA ARG A 129 -17.46 1.12 -16.85
C ARG A 129 -17.87 2.51 -17.31
N ASP A 130 -18.45 2.57 -18.50
CA ASP A 130 -19.06 3.77 -19.07
C ASP A 130 -20.55 3.90 -18.70
N LYS A 131 -21.19 2.78 -18.35
CA LYS A 131 -22.62 2.71 -18.03
C LYS A 131 -22.84 2.21 -16.60
N PRO A 132 -23.82 2.77 -15.88
CA PRO A 132 -24.17 2.28 -14.56
C PRO A 132 -24.62 0.84 -14.61
N VAL A 133 -24.20 0.07 -13.62
CA VAL A 133 -24.73 -1.26 -13.32
C VAL A 133 -25.05 -1.34 -11.84
N LEU A 134 -25.95 -2.24 -11.48
CA LEU A 134 -26.32 -2.44 -10.09
C LEU A 134 -25.11 -2.99 -9.31
N SER A 135 -24.65 -2.28 -8.28
CA SER A 135 -23.54 -2.71 -7.41
C SER A 135 -23.95 -3.84 -6.45
N LEU A 136 -23.01 -4.37 -5.65
CA LEU A 136 -23.33 -5.37 -4.62
C LEU A 136 -24.27 -4.80 -3.56
N THR A 137 -24.19 -3.50 -3.30
CA THR A 137 -25.09 -2.75 -2.42
C THR A 137 -26.36 -2.26 -3.09
N LYS A 138 -26.63 -2.71 -4.33
CA LYS A 138 -27.83 -2.37 -5.11
C LYS A 138 -27.96 -0.89 -5.43
N VAL A 139 -26.84 -0.20 -5.57
CA VAL A 139 -26.78 1.18 -6.06
C VAL A 139 -26.40 1.12 -7.54
N ASP A 140 -27.19 1.76 -8.41
CA ASP A 140 -26.82 1.91 -9.82
C ASP A 140 -25.66 2.88 -9.94
N SER A 141 -24.48 2.36 -10.32
CA SER A 141 -23.24 3.12 -10.33
C SER A 141 -22.30 2.64 -11.43
N VAL A 142 -21.46 3.56 -11.91
CA VAL A 142 -20.32 3.22 -12.78
C VAL A 142 -19.10 2.76 -11.96
N LEU A 143 -19.14 2.87 -10.64
CA LEU A 143 -18.05 2.47 -9.74
C LEU A 143 -18.39 1.18 -8.98
N ASP A 144 -17.37 0.43 -8.61
CA ASP A 144 -17.48 -0.67 -7.64
C ASP A 144 -17.72 -0.13 -6.23
N ASP A 145 -18.44 -0.88 -5.39
CA ASP A 145 -18.73 -0.49 -4.00
C ASP A 145 -17.46 -0.10 -3.26
N ALA A 146 -17.55 0.97 -2.47
CA ALA A 146 -16.48 1.34 -1.56
C ALA A 146 -16.32 0.24 -0.50
N GLU A 147 -15.09 0.04 -0.06
CA GLU A 147 -14.68 -1.03 0.84
C GLU A 147 -14.08 -0.42 2.11
N GLN A 148 -14.29 -1.06 3.27
CA GLN A 148 -13.63 -0.72 4.54
C GLN A 148 -13.41 -2.01 5.34
N HIS A 149 -12.20 -2.14 5.87
CA HIS A 149 -11.75 -3.30 6.65
C HIS A 149 -11.31 -2.84 8.04
N ALA A 150 -11.87 -3.41 9.11
CA ALA A 150 -11.45 -3.10 10.48
C ALA A 150 -10.17 -3.86 10.90
N GLY A 151 -9.88 -4.98 10.25
CA GLY A 151 -8.86 -5.94 10.68
C GLY A 151 -7.56 -5.96 9.89
N ALA A 152 -7.46 -5.13 8.85
CA ALA A 152 -6.32 -5.16 7.93
C ALA A 152 -5.91 -3.77 7.46
N TYR A 153 -4.60 -3.59 7.30
CA TYR A 153 -4.08 -2.59 6.39
C TYR A 153 -4.16 -3.15 4.98
N ASP A 154 -4.51 -2.31 4.02
CA ASP A 154 -4.32 -2.65 2.63
C ASP A 154 -3.16 -1.83 2.05
N PHE A 155 -2.12 -2.52 1.60
CA PHE A 155 -0.99 -1.92 0.91
C PHE A 155 -1.09 -2.23 -0.58
N TYR A 156 -1.35 -1.19 -1.37
CA TYR A 156 -1.52 -1.26 -2.82
C TYR A 156 -0.23 -0.90 -3.52
N VAL A 157 0.11 -1.68 -4.53
CA VAL A 157 1.09 -1.31 -5.56
C VAL A 157 0.41 -1.43 -6.91
N PHE A 158 0.24 -0.31 -7.61
CA PHE A 158 -0.36 -0.30 -8.94
C PHE A 158 0.61 -0.88 -9.96
N THR A 159 0.15 -1.87 -10.72
CA THR A 159 0.99 -2.69 -11.61
C THR A 159 0.71 -2.44 -13.09
N GLY A 160 -0.41 -1.80 -13.43
CA GLY A 160 -0.78 -1.48 -14.80
C GLY A 160 -1.97 -0.51 -14.86
N GLY A 161 -2.08 0.25 -15.95
CA GLY A 161 -3.14 1.25 -16.14
C GLY A 161 -3.03 2.48 -15.24
N SER A 162 -4.12 3.25 -15.19
CA SER A 162 -4.27 4.47 -14.37
C SER A 162 -5.72 4.66 -13.89
N GLY A 163 -5.89 5.56 -12.93
CA GLY A 163 -7.19 5.98 -12.45
C GLY A 163 -7.09 6.81 -11.19
N GLU A 164 -8.13 6.72 -10.38
CA GLU A 164 -8.26 7.40 -9.10
C GLU A 164 -8.56 6.41 -7.97
N MET A 165 -8.05 6.72 -6.79
CA MET A 165 -8.45 6.09 -5.53
C MET A 165 -9.05 7.16 -4.62
N ILE A 166 -10.28 6.96 -4.18
CA ILE A 166 -10.95 7.83 -3.21
C ILE A 166 -10.74 7.19 -1.84
N LEU A 167 -10.06 7.88 -0.92
CA LEU A 167 -9.66 7.35 0.39
C LEU A 167 -10.19 8.22 1.55
N GLY A 168 -10.55 7.58 2.66
CA GLY A 168 -11.04 8.25 3.86
C GLY A 168 -12.51 8.69 3.75
N GLY A 169 -12.90 9.67 4.56
CA GLY A 169 -14.29 10.13 4.61
C GLY A 169 -15.24 9.09 5.23
N LYS A 170 -16.44 8.96 4.65
CA LYS A 170 -17.49 8.00 5.10
C LYS A 170 -18.14 7.32 3.91
N ILE A 171 -18.41 6.02 4.03
CA ILE A 171 -19.24 5.29 3.07
C ILE A 171 -20.70 5.66 3.31
N ALA A 172 -21.36 6.27 2.33
CA ALA A 172 -22.81 6.44 2.34
C ALA A 172 -23.50 5.08 2.11
N ASN A 173 -24.68 4.89 2.70
CA ASN A 173 -25.41 3.62 2.66
C ASN A 173 -24.55 2.43 3.12
N ARG A 174 -23.65 2.65 4.09
CA ARG A 174 -22.75 1.62 4.61
C ARG A 174 -23.55 0.45 5.18
N GLN A 175 -23.20 -0.74 4.74
CA GLN A 175 -23.70 -2.00 5.30
C GLN A 175 -22.56 -2.97 5.49
N ASN A 176 -22.74 -3.97 6.36
CA ASN A 176 -21.78 -5.05 6.45
C ASN A 176 -21.73 -5.86 5.16
N LEU A 177 -20.53 -6.32 4.81
CA LEU A 177 -20.37 -7.32 3.77
C LEU A 177 -21.11 -8.60 4.19
N LYS A 178 -21.85 -9.18 3.25
CA LYS A 178 -22.51 -10.47 3.39
C LYS A 178 -21.89 -11.45 2.41
N ASP A 179 -21.38 -12.55 2.94
CA ASP A 179 -20.83 -13.67 2.18
C ASP A 179 -21.76 -14.89 2.32
N LYS A 180 -21.39 -16.04 1.73
CA LYS A 180 -22.14 -17.29 1.80
C LYS A 180 -22.45 -17.75 3.22
N ASP A 181 -21.57 -17.44 4.18
CA ASP A 181 -21.68 -17.85 5.59
C ASP A 181 -22.40 -16.80 6.46
N GLY A 182 -22.84 -15.68 5.87
CA GLY A 182 -23.58 -14.62 6.56
C GLY A 182 -22.84 -13.29 6.60
N ILE A 183 -23.19 -12.48 7.61
CA ILE A 183 -22.59 -11.16 7.84
C ILE A 183 -21.13 -11.34 8.27
N ILE A 184 -20.23 -10.56 7.68
CA ILE A 184 -18.82 -10.52 8.08
C ILE A 184 -18.60 -9.26 8.96
N PRO A 185 -18.37 -9.42 10.28
CA PRO A 185 -18.07 -8.29 11.16
C PRO A 185 -16.81 -7.53 10.71
N GLY A 186 -16.85 -6.20 10.83
CA GLY A 186 -15.72 -5.31 10.50
C GLY A 186 -15.42 -5.15 9.01
N GLU A 187 -16.18 -5.83 8.15
CA GLU A 187 -16.12 -5.70 6.70
C GLU A 187 -17.33 -4.93 6.22
N TYR A 188 -17.11 -3.82 5.53
CA TYR A 188 -18.19 -2.95 5.05
C TYR A 188 -18.12 -2.70 3.55
N ARG A 189 -19.31 -2.46 2.99
CA ARG A 189 -19.54 -2.02 1.62
C ARG A 189 -20.56 -0.87 1.59
N GLY A 190 -20.57 -0.11 0.51
CA GLY A 190 -21.59 0.91 0.23
C GLY A 190 -21.09 1.95 -0.76
N GLN A 191 -21.93 2.93 -1.09
CA GLN A 191 -21.58 4.04 -1.98
C GLN A 191 -22.43 5.29 -1.76
N PRO A 192 -21.90 6.46 -2.18
CA PRO A 192 -20.48 6.70 -2.52
C PRO A 192 -19.61 6.89 -1.26
N VAL A 193 -18.30 7.06 -1.43
CA VAL A 193 -17.47 7.70 -0.39
C VAL A 193 -17.75 9.21 -0.37
N VAL A 194 -18.10 9.74 0.79
CA VAL A 194 -18.37 11.18 1.02
C VAL A 194 -17.27 11.79 1.89
N GLY A 195 -16.70 12.90 1.45
CA GLY A 195 -15.65 13.62 2.18
C GLY A 195 -14.29 12.91 2.17
N GLY A 196 -14.07 11.98 1.24
CA GLY A 196 -12.77 11.35 1.01
C GLY A 196 -11.84 12.23 0.17
N GLN A 197 -10.55 11.92 0.23
CA GLN A 197 -9.50 12.50 -0.61
C GLN A 197 -9.31 11.64 -1.85
N THR A 198 -9.28 12.28 -3.03
CA THR A 198 -8.98 11.60 -4.29
C THR A 198 -7.48 11.67 -4.59
N TYR A 199 -6.91 10.52 -4.93
CA TYR A 199 -5.53 10.36 -5.39
C TYR A 199 -5.54 9.86 -6.82
N LYS A 200 -4.81 10.53 -7.71
CA LYS A 200 -4.52 9.99 -9.04
C LYS A 200 -3.43 8.94 -8.90
N VAL A 201 -3.64 7.79 -9.52
CA VAL A 201 -2.73 6.64 -9.44
C VAL A 201 -2.44 6.10 -10.84
N LYS A 202 -1.23 5.59 -11.01
CA LYS A 202 -0.78 4.87 -12.22
C LYS A 202 0.17 3.76 -11.82
N ALA A 203 0.49 2.88 -12.77
CA ALA A 203 1.51 1.86 -12.59
C ALA A 203 2.81 2.43 -11.95
N GLY A 204 3.28 1.79 -10.89
CA GLY A 204 4.44 2.21 -10.10
C GLY A 204 4.11 3.07 -8.87
N ASP A 205 2.91 3.66 -8.78
CA ASP A 205 2.47 4.39 -7.58
C ASP A 205 1.97 3.40 -6.51
N TRP A 206 2.08 3.77 -5.22
CA TRP A 206 1.72 2.91 -4.08
C TRP A 206 0.79 3.65 -3.11
N LEU A 207 -0.01 2.90 -2.35
CA LEU A 207 -0.84 3.43 -1.26
C LEU A 207 -0.77 2.51 -0.04
N LEU A 208 -0.70 3.09 1.15
CA LEU A 208 -0.97 2.39 2.41
C LEU A 208 -2.30 2.90 2.96
N ILE A 209 -3.26 2.00 3.10
CA ILE A 209 -4.61 2.29 3.59
C ILE A 209 -4.75 1.65 4.97
N PRO A 210 -4.85 2.44 6.05
CA PRO A 210 -5.03 1.91 7.39
C PRO A 210 -6.39 1.22 7.58
N PRO A 211 -6.54 0.39 8.62
CA PRO A 211 -7.84 -0.11 9.05
C PRO A 211 -8.85 1.02 9.23
N ASP A 212 -10.12 0.68 9.05
CA ASP A 212 -11.27 1.59 9.14
C ASP A 212 -11.21 2.80 8.20
N THR A 213 -10.38 2.75 7.16
CA THR A 213 -10.32 3.77 6.11
C THR A 213 -11.17 3.33 4.92
N PRO A 214 -12.28 4.01 4.61
CA PRO A 214 -13.02 3.79 3.37
C PRO A 214 -12.13 3.98 2.17
N HIS A 215 -12.24 3.12 1.18
CA HIS A 215 -11.54 3.27 -0.08
C HIS A 215 -12.40 2.80 -1.25
N GLN A 216 -12.31 3.51 -2.37
CA GLN A 216 -13.09 3.21 -3.55
C GLN A 216 -12.25 3.38 -4.82
N PRO A 217 -12.10 2.33 -5.65
CA PRO A 217 -11.39 2.42 -6.91
C PRO A 217 -12.24 3.09 -7.99
N LYS A 218 -11.62 3.96 -8.78
CA LYS A 218 -12.20 4.58 -9.97
C LYS A 218 -11.21 4.49 -11.13
N PRO A 219 -11.19 3.36 -11.85
CA PRO A 219 -10.28 3.19 -12.97
C PRO A 219 -10.58 4.14 -14.13
N ASP A 220 -9.54 4.51 -14.89
CA ASP A 220 -9.68 5.18 -16.19
C ASP A 220 -10.06 4.16 -17.29
N PRO A 221 -10.47 4.61 -18.50
CA PRO A 221 -10.64 3.72 -19.64
C PRO A 221 -9.42 2.82 -19.86
N GLY A 222 -9.66 1.50 -19.96
CA GLY A 222 -8.63 0.47 -19.97
C GLY A 222 -8.44 -0.26 -18.63
N GLY A 223 -8.99 0.29 -17.55
CA GLY A 223 -8.86 -0.29 -16.21
C GLY A 223 -7.49 -0.05 -15.60
N PHE A 224 -7.31 -0.51 -14.36
CA PHE A 224 -5.99 -0.63 -13.75
C PHE A 224 -5.84 -1.96 -13.03
N SER A 225 -4.61 -2.40 -12.83
CA SER A 225 -4.28 -3.54 -11.98
C SER A 225 -3.39 -3.11 -10.84
N TYR A 226 -3.45 -3.86 -9.75
CA TYR A 226 -2.57 -3.71 -8.60
C TYR A 226 -2.32 -5.09 -7.98
N PHE A 227 -1.23 -5.23 -7.24
CA PHE A 227 -1.24 -6.20 -6.15
C PHE A 227 -1.59 -5.49 -4.85
N ILE A 228 -2.33 -6.19 -4.01
CA ILE A 228 -2.70 -5.75 -2.67
C ILE A 228 -2.03 -6.70 -1.70
N MET A 229 -1.33 -6.14 -0.72
CA MET A 229 -0.91 -6.86 0.47
C MET A 229 -1.86 -6.47 1.60
N LYS A 230 -2.68 -7.43 2.05
CA LYS A 230 -3.47 -7.27 3.26
C LYS A 230 -2.60 -7.66 4.45
N ILE A 231 -2.40 -6.74 5.38
CA ILE A 231 -1.57 -6.95 6.58
C ILE A 231 -2.50 -6.98 7.79
N ASN A 232 -2.54 -8.11 8.49
CA ASN A 232 -3.40 -8.26 9.66
C ASN A 232 -2.91 -7.36 10.80
N VAL A 233 -3.84 -6.75 11.55
CA VAL A 233 -3.53 -5.96 12.75
C VAL A 233 -3.04 -6.82 13.95
N GLY A 234 -2.85 -8.12 13.74
CA GLY A 234 -2.22 -9.07 14.66
C GLY A 234 -3.20 -10.02 15.32
N VAL A 235 -4.32 -9.50 15.83
CA VAL A 235 -5.32 -10.28 16.59
C VAL A 235 -6.64 -10.49 15.85
N TYR A 236 -6.78 -9.93 14.65
CA TYR A 236 -8.04 -10.02 13.92
C TYR A 236 -8.16 -11.39 13.22
N PRO A 237 -9.28 -12.12 13.35
CA PRO A 237 -9.41 -13.42 12.71
C PRO A 237 -9.34 -13.32 11.18
N TRP A 238 -8.42 -14.07 10.56
CA TRP A 238 -8.29 -14.09 9.09
C TRP A 238 -9.55 -14.50 8.35
N SER A 239 -10.39 -15.34 8.97
CA SER A 239 -11.69 -15.73 8.43
C SER A 239 -12.65 -14.56 8.23
N LEU A 240 -12.37 -13.40 8.83
CA LEU A 240 -13.17 -12.20 8.74
C LEU A 240 -12.61 -11.15 7.77
N ILE A 241 -11.40 -11.32 7.24
CA ILE A 241 -10.82 -10.37 6.27
C ILE A 241 -11.28 -10.80 4.86
N ARG A 242 -11.69 -9.84 4.04
CA ARG A 242 -12.08 -10.04 2.62
C ARG A 242 -11.35 -9.09 1.69
#